data_AF-A0A7C4WIR5-F1
#
_entry.id   AF-A0A7C4WIR5-F1
#
_cell.length_a   1.000
_cell.length_b   1.000
_cell.length_c   1.000
_cell.angle_alpha   90.00
_cell.angle_beta   90.00
_cell.angle_gamma   90.00
#
_symmetry.space_group_name_H-M   'P 1'
#
loop_
_entity.id
_entity.type
_entity.pdbx_description
1 polymer ?
#
loop_
_entity_poly.entity_id
_entity_poly.type
_entity_poly.pdbx_seq_one_letter_code
_entity_poly.pdbx_strand_id
1 'polypeptide(L)'
;MKVLLVTGLLAEEMVKNYTKNYRDVEVHTLRVPVAAFLTTEYIAQELKKLNLENFDMILVPGMARGDTSVITNATGVPAFKGPRYAADLPLIMEFLGVEKLSTSIPACEILKENIKRRSLQELERIESRRDVLLKNPGNMLLEDLALGKDFPMRIIAEIVDAPLLSTNEIQTLAKHFVNSGADIIDVGMIAGECRPGDAERAVKAVKQVVNVPVSIDTFNPKEAAGGVKAG
;
A
#
# COMPACT_ATOMS: atom_id res chain seq x y z
N MET A 1 -2.59 -29.75 0.42
CA MET A 1 -1.19 -29.45 0.04
C MET A 1 -0.59 -28.68 1.20
N LYS A 2 0.45 -29.21 1.84
CA LYS A 2 1.06 -28.65 3.02
C LYS A 2 2.21 -27.71 2.67
N VAL A 3 2.14 -26.47 3.13
CA VAL A 3 3.07 -25.38 2.76
C VAL A 3 3.83 -24.89 3.98
N LEU A 4 5.15 -24.78 3.86
CA LEU A 4 6.00 -24.10 4.83
C LEU A 4 6.27 -22.66 4.38
N LEU A 5 5.88 -21.68 5.18
CA LEU A 5 6.21 -20.27 4.96
C LEU A 5 7.44 -19.90 5.79
N VAL A 6 8.48 -19.41 5.14
CA VAL A 6 9.66 -18.87 5.82
C VAL A 6 9.48 -17.38 6.03
N THR A 7 9.85 -16.87 7.20
CA THR A 7 9.84 -15.42 7.47
C THR A 7 10.92 -15.00 8.47
N GLY A 8 11.11 -13.70 8.65
CA GLY A 8 11.94 -13.11 9.71
C GLY A 8 11.12 -12.72 10.94
N LEU A 9 11.80 -12.38 12.03
CA LEU A 9 11.18 -12.15 13.35
C LEU A 9 10.08 -11.07 13.32
N LEU A 10 10.33 -9.94 12.68
CA LEU A 10 9.38 -8.81 12.69
C LEU A 10 8.10 -9.09 11.89
N ALA A 11 8.14 -10.04 10.97
CA ALA A 11 7.00 -10.36 10.10
C ALA A 11 6.23 -11.61 10.55
N GLU A 12 6.70 -12.33 11.59
CA GLU A 12 6.08 -13.58 12.06
C GLU A 12 4.59 -13.43 12.37
N GLU A 13 4.25 -12.50 13.27
CA GLU A 13 2.86 -12.24 13.68
C GLU A 13 1.98 -11.86 12.49
N MET A 14 2.50 -11.00 11.59
CA MET A 14 1.78 -10.59 10.40
C MET A 14 1.51 -11.75 9.45
N VAL A 15 2.53 -12.59 9.18
CA VAL A 15 2.40 -13.77 8.31
C VAL A 15 1.41 -14.76 8.91
N LYS A 16 1.52 -15.07 10.21
CA LYS A 16 0.57 -15.93 10.92
C LYS A 16 -0.86 -15.40 10.84
N ASN A 17 -1.05 -14.09 11.00
CA ASN A 17 -2.38 -13.47 10.93
C ASN A 17 -3.01 -13.58 9.54
N TYR A 18 -2.24 -13.39 8.47
CA TYR A 18 -2.73 -13.56 7.10
C TYR A 18 -3.00 -15.02 6.73
N THR A 19 -2.39 -15.98 7.42
CA THR A 19 -2.50 -17.41 7.08
C THR A 19 -3.28 -18.24 8.08
N LYS A 20 -3.80 -17.64 9.17
CA LYS A 20 -4.52 -18.33 10.26
C LYS A 20 -5.70 -19.20 9.83
N ASN A 21 -6.33 -18.88 8.70
CA ASN A 21 -7.49 -19.62 8.18
C ASN A 21 -7.09 -20.81 7.29
N TYR A 22 -5.80 -20.98 6.99
CA TYR A 22 -5.28 -22.07 6.17
C TYR A 22 -4.72 -23.17 7.07
N ARG A 23 -5.38 -24.34 7.07
CA ARG A 23 -5.02 -25.46 7.96
C ARG A 23 -3.72 -26.17 7.58
N ASP A 24 -3.37 -26.16 6.29
CA ASP A 24 -2.20 -26.85 5.75
C ASP A 24 -1.00 -25.90 5.59
N VAL A 25 -0.89 -24.88 6.44
CA VAL A 25 0.19 -23.88 6.38
C VAL A 25 0.90 -23.81 7.72
N GLU A 26 2.22 -23.96 7.71
CA GLU A 26 3.06 -23.72 8.88
C GLU A 26 4.00 -22.55 8.61
N VAL A 27 4.28 -21.76 9.65
CA VAL A 27 5.18 -20.60 9.58
C VAL A 27 6.46 -20.92 10.34
N HIS A 28 7.59 -20.85 9.65
CA HIS A 28 8.92 -21.01 10.23
C HIS A 28 9.66 -19.68 10.25
N THR A 29 9.93 -19.18 11.45
CA THR A 29 10.64 -17.92 11.66
C THR A 29 12.13 -18.15 11.84
N LEU A 30 12.93 -17.49 11.02
CA LEU A 30 14.39 -17.46 11.14
C LEU A 30 14.83 -16.32 12.05
N ARG A 31 15.99 -16.47 12.71
CA ARG A 31 16.57 -15.50 13.66
C ARG A 31 17.20 -14.28 12.95
N VAL A 32 16.47 -13.71 12.00
CA VAL A 32 16.83 -12.48 11.28
C VAL A 32 15.67 -11.50 11.45
N PRO A 33 15.90 -10.26 11.92
CA PRO A 33 14.82 -9.32 12.18
C PRO A 33 13.93 -9.04 10.96
N VAL A 34 14.55 -8.76 9.81
CA VAL A 34 13.84 -8.33 8.59
C VAL A 34 13.97 -9.39 7.50
N ALA A 35 12.84 -9.82 6.93
CA ALA A 35 12.79 -10.84 5.88
C ALA A 35 13.61 -10.49 4.63
N ALA A 36 13.76 -9.20 4.29
CA ALA A 36 14.55 -8.72 3.16
C ALA A 36 16.07 -8.93 3.32
N PHE A 37 16.55 -9.24 4.52
CA PHE A 37 17.96 -9.57 4.78
C PHE A 37 18.25 -11.07 4.69
N LEU A 38 17.22 -11.91 4.50
CA LEU A 38 17.42 -13.34 4.29
C LEU A 38 18.08 -13.60 2.94
N THR A 39 19.02 -14.54 2.91
CA THR A 39 19.56 -15.13 1.68
C THR A 39 19.08 -16.57 1.53
N THR A 40 18.94 -17.04 0.30
CA THR A 40 18.52 -18.42 0.02
C THR A 40 19.48 -19.45 0.60
N GLU A 41 20.77 -19.14 0.69
CA GLU A 41 21.79 -20.02 1.27
C GLU A 41 21.61 -20.15 2.78
N TYR A 42 21.34 -19.03 3.48
CA TYR A 42 21.08 -19.05 4.91
C TYR A 42 19.79 -19.81 5.23
N ILE A 43 18.72 -19.55 4.48
CA ILE A 43 17.46 -20.29 4.61
C ILE A 43 17.70 -21.79 4.40
N ALA A 44 18.42 -22.17 3.34
CA ALA A 44 18.76 -23.57 3.07
C ALA A 44 19.53 -24.22 4.22
N GLN A 45 20.50 -23.52 4.81
CA GLN A 45 21.28 -24.02 5.96
C GLN A 45 20.42 -24.26 7.21
N GLU A 46 19.47 -23.38 7.49
CA GLU A 46 18.58 -23.54 8.65
C GLU A 46 17.52 -24.63 8.40
N LEU A 47 16.92 -24.67 7.21
CA LEU A 47 15.89 -25.65 6.88
C LEU A 47 16.42 -27.09 6.79
N LYS A 48 17.70 -27.29 6.42
CA LYS A 48 18.34 -28.63 6.46
C LYS A 48 18.33 -29.29 7.84
N LYS A 49 18.17 -28.51 8.91
CA LYS A 49 18.15 -29.00 10.29
C LYS A 49 16.77 -29.50 10.74
N LEU A 50 15.74 -29.32 9.91
CA LEU A 50 14.35 -29.63 10.22
C LEU A 50 13.90 -30.89 9.47
N ASN A 51 12.93 -31.61 10.02
CA ASN A 51 12.23 -32.64 9.27
C ASN A 51 11.14 -31.99 8.41
N LEU A 52 11.29 -32.08 7.08
CA LEU A 52 10.40 -31.47 6.11
C LEU A 52 9.59 -32.48 5.27
N GLU A 53 9.62 -33.78 5.62
CA GLU A 53 8.98 -34.86 4.85
C GLU A 53 7.48 -34.68 4.59
N ASN A 54 6.80 -33.93 5.47
CA ASN A 54 5.36 -33.70 5.36
C ASN A 54 4.98 -32.46 4.55
N PHE A 55 5.95 -31.68 4.05
CA PHE A 55 5.69 -30.46 3.28
C PHE A 55 5.80 -30.72 1.79
N ASP A 56 4.79 -30.25 1.06
CA ASP A 56 4.75 -30.31 -0.40
C ASP A 56 5.52 -29.13 -1.03
N MET A 57 5.64 -28.01 -0.30
CA MET A 57 6.21 -26.77 -0.81
C MET A 57 6.75 -25.86 0.29
N ILE A 58 7.81 -25.11 -0.02
CA ILE A 58 8.33 -24.01 0.79
C ILE A 58 8.12 -22.68 0.05
N LEU A 59 7.51 -21.70 0.69
CA LEU A 59 7.49 -20.31 0.20
C LEU A 59 8.43 -19.45 1.02
N VAL A 60 9.30 -18.76 0.29
CA VAL A 60 10.32 -17.87 0.85
C VAL A 60 9.89 -16.42 0.61
N PRO A 61 10.20 -15.46 1.50
CA PRO A 61 9.85 -14.06 1.26
C PRO A 61 10.36 -13.58 -0.10
N GLY A 62 9.51 -12.88 -0.86
CA GLY A 62 9.86 -12.41 -2.21
C GLY A 62 11.06 -11.45 -2.22
N MET A 63 11.34 -10.79 -1.09
CA MET A 63 12.50 -9.91 -0.90
C MET A 63 13.80 -10.65 -0.53
N ALA A 64 13.74 -11.95 -0.19
CA ALA A 64 14.95 -12.70 0.12
C ALA A 64 15.88 -12.71 -1.11
N ARG A 65 17.19 -12.62 -0.90
CA ARG A 65 18.18 -12.57 -1.98
C ARG A 65 18.55 -13.98 -2.45
N GLY A 66 18.76 -14.13 -3.76
CA GLY A 66 19.17 -15.40 -4.38
C GLY A 66 18.00 -16.25 -4.89
N ASP A 67 18.32 -17.34 -5.58
CA ASP A 67 17.36 -18.25 -6.21
C ASP A 67 16.99 -19.41 -5.25
N THR A 68 15.69 -19.69 -5.11
CA THR A 68 15.20 -20.68 -4.13
C THR A 68 15.48 -22.13 -4.53
N SER A 69 15.95 -22.41 -5.76
CA SER A 69 16.43 -23.73 -6.16
C SER A 69 17.52 -24.27 -5.23
N VAL A 70 18.33 -23.39 -4.64
CA VAL A 70 19.33 -23.76 -3.62
C VAL A 70 18.67 -24.43 -2.41
N ILE A 71 17.48 -23.96 -2.01
CA ILE A 71 16.70 -24.53 -0.89
C ILE A 71 16.08 -25.87 -1.31
N THR A 72 15.56 -25.97 -2.54
CA THR A 72 15.06 -27.25 -3.08
C THR A 72 16.17 -28.30 -3.08
N ASN A 73 17.35 -27.97 -3.60
CA ASN A 73 18.51 -28.87 -3.63
C ASN A 73 18.98 -29.27 -2.22
N ALA A 74 18.80 -28.39 -1.25
CA ALA A 74 19.20 -28.60 0.14
C ALA A 74 18.23 -29.49 0.93
N THR A 75 16.94 -29.39 0.67
CA THR A 75 15.87 -29.95 1.51
C THR A 75 15.10 -31.08 0.83
N GLY A 76 15.18 -31.20 -0.50
CA GLY A 76 14.35 -32.11 -1.30
C GLY A 76 12.92 -31.61 -1.52
N VAL A 77 12.51 -30.51 -0.88
CA VAL A 77 11.15 -29.95 -1.00
C VAL A 77 11.15 -28.78 -1.99
N PRO A 78 10.22 -28.73 -2.96
CA PRO A 78 10.11 -27.60 -3.89
C PRO A 78 9.98 -26.25 -3.18
N ALA A 79 10.93 -25.35 -3.41
CA ALA A 79 10.95 -24.01 -2.82
C ALA A 79 10.77 -22.92 -3.88
N PHE A 80 9.90 -21.94 -3.60
CA PHE A 80 9.57 -20.83 -4.49
C PHE A 80 9.62 -19.49 -3.78
N LYS A 81 9.74 -18.40 -4.55
CA LYS A 81 9.54 -17.04 -4.05
C LYS A 81 8.05 -16.81 -3.81
N GLY A 82 7.70 -16.52 -2.57
CA GLY A 82 6.43 -15.93 -2.17
C GLY A 82 6.36 -14.44 -2.51
N PRO A 83 5.35 -13.72 -1.96
CA PRO A 83 5.19 -12.30 -2.21
C PRO A 83 6.23 -11.48 -1.43
N ARG A 84 6.44 -10.23 -1.86
CA ARG A 84 7.27 -9.28 -1.11
C ARG A 84 6.60 -8.80 0.17
N TYR A 85 5.27 -8.71 0.16
CA TYR A 85 4.46 -8.24 1.27
C TYR A 85 3.57 -9.36 1.79
N ALA A 86 3.50 -9.51 3.12
CA ALA A 86 2.69 -10.56 3.73
C ALA A 86 1.17 -10.38 3.45
N ALA A 87 0.73 -9.14 3.19
CA ALA A 87 -0.66 -8.82 2.85
C ALA A 87 -1.15 -9.50 1.56
N ASP A 88 -0.22 -9.87 0.67
CA ASP A 88 -0.57 -10.57 -0.58
C ASP A 88 -0.75 -12.07 -0.35
N LEU A 89 -0.27 -12.63 0.78
CA LEU A 89 -0.30 -14.08 1.04
C LEU A 89 -1.69 -14.71 0.84
N PRO A 90 -2.81 -14.15 1.33
CA PRO A 90 -4.12 -14.75 1.13
C PRO A 90 -4.44 -14.97 -0.36
N LEU A 91 -4.12 -14.00 -1.21
CA LEU A 91 -4.31 -14.16 -2.66
C LEU A 91 -3.32 -15.19 -3.21
N ILE A 92 -2.04 -15.15 -2.85
CA ILE A 92 -1.05 -16.13 -3.34
C ILE A 92 -1.50 -17.55 -2.99
N MET A 93 -2.00 -17.77 -1.77
CA MET A 93 -2.51 -19.07 -1.30
C MET A 93 -3.68 -19.59 -2.15
N GLU A 94 -4.59 -18.72 -2.60
CA GLU A 94 -5.72 -19.09 -3.47
C GLU A 94 -5.27 -19.57 -4.87
N PHE A 95 -4.11 -19.11 -5.35
CA PHE A 95 -3.56 -19.46 -6.67
C PHE A 95 -2.55 -20.62 -6.64
N LEU A 96 -2.24 -21.16 -5.46
CA LEU A 96 -1.33 -22.30 -5.37
C LEU A 96 -1.91 -23.52 -6.09
N GLY A 97 -1.10 -24.13 -6.95
CA GLY A 97 -1.51 -25.28 -7.77
C GLY A 97 -2.28 -24.92 -9.05
N VAL A 98 -2.69 -23.66 -9.21
CA VAL A 98 -3.26 -23.14 -10.46
C VAL A 98 -2.17 -22.47 -11.29
N GLU A 99 -1.39 -21.59 -10.66
CA GLU A 99 -0.31 -20.84 -11.29
C GLU A 99 1.07 -21.36 -10.87
N LYS A 100 2.01 -21.35 -11.80
CA LYS A 100 3.38 -21.81 -11.53
C LYS A 100 4.20 -20.68 -10.91
N LEU A 101 4.56 -20.85 -9.63
CA LEU A 101 5.48 -19.94 -8.96
C LEU A 101 6.92 -20.06 -9.48
N SER A 102 7.71 -19.00 -9.28
CA SER A 102 9.10 -18.93 -9.72
C SER A 102 10.08 -19.09 -8.55
N THR A 103 11.28 -19.57 -8.85
CA THR A 103 12.39 -19.66 -7.90
C THR A 103 13.14 -18.33 -7.71
N SER A 104 12.95 -17.39 -8.64
CA SER A 104 13.69 -16.12 -8.68
C SER A 104 12.78 -14.89 -8.73
N ILE A 105 11.58 -15.02 -9.30
CA ILE A 105 10.62 -13.91 -9.43
C ILE A 105 9.61 -13.97 -8.28
N PRO A 106 9.42 -12.88 -7.50
CA PRO A 106 8.43 -12.82 -6.43
C PRO A 106 7.00 -13.13 -6.92
N ALA A 107 6.23 -13.87 -6.11
CA ALA A 107 4.88 -14.28 -6.48
C ALA A 107 3.94 -13.08 -6.77
N CYS A 108 4.14 -11.95 -6.10
CA CYS A 108 3.37 -10.73 -6.33
C CYS A 108 3.62 -10.09 -7.71
N GLU A 109 4.78 -10.33 -8.34
CA GLU A 109 5.03 -9.90 -9.71
C GLU A 109 4.37 -10.83 -10.73
N ILE A 110 4.37 -12.14 -10.46
CA ILE A 110 3.69 -13.13 -11.30
C ILE A 110 2.18 -12.87 -11.32
N LEU A 111 1.61 -12.57 -10.15
CA LEU A 111 0.17 -12.37 -9.95
C LEU A 111 -0.23 -10.89 -9.92
N LYS A 112 0.57 -10.01 -10.53
CA LYS A 112 0.38 -8.56 -10.47
C LYS A 112 -1.00 -8.11 -10.92
N GLU A 113 -1.51 -8.63 -12.04
CA GLU A 113 -2.84 -8.27 -12.55
C GLU A 113 -3.97 -8.82 -11.66
N ASN A 114 -3.78 -10.00 -11.07
CA ASN A 114 -4.73 -10.59 -10.13
C ASN A 114 -4.81 -9.77 -8.84
N ILE A 115 -3.67 -9.35 -8.29
CA ILE A 115 -3.58 -8.45 -7.13
C ILE A 115 -4.29 -7.14 -7.45
N LYS A 116 -3.93 -6.51 -8.57
CA LYS A 116 -4.54 -5.23 -8.99
C LYS A 116 -6.05 -5.33 -9.11
N ARG A 117 -6.56 -6.36 -9.78
CA ARG A 117 -8.00 -6.57 -9.95
C ARG A 117 -8.71 -6.74 -8.59
N ARG A 118 -8.16 -7.54 -7.68
CA ARG A 118 -8.76 -7.74 -6.35
C ARG A 118 -8.74 -6.45 -5.54
N SER A 119 -7.64 -5.70 -5.57
CA SER A 119 -7.54 -4.41 -4.89
C SER A 119 -8.60 -3.44 -5.41
N LEU A 120 -8.79 -3.32 -6.72
CA LEU A 120 -9.85 -2.46 -7.30
C LEU A 120 -11.26 -2.90 -6.87
N GLN A 121 -11.53 -4.20 -6.85
CA GLN A 121 -12.81 -4.74 -6.38
C GLN A 121 -13.07 -4.43 -4.90
N GLU A 122 -12.05 -4.53 -4.05
CA GLU A 122 -12.17 -4.16 -2.63
C GLU A 122 -12.40 -2.66 -2.46
N LEU A 123 -11.74 -1.81 -3.26
CA LEU A 123 -12.00 -0.37 -3.27
C LEU A 123 -13.46 -0.07 -3.64
N GLU A 124 -13.95 -0.60 -4.77
CA GLU A 124 -15.34 -0.43 -5.22
C GLU A 124 -16.33 -0.94 -4.17
N ARG A 125 -16.04 -2.07 -3.52
CA ARG A 125 -16.86 -2.63 -2.46
C ARG A 125 -16.95 -1.71 -1.25
N ILE A 126 -15.84 -1.12 -0.84
CA ILE A 126 -15.82 -0.16 0.28
C ILE A 126 -16.62 1.10 -0.10
N GLU A 127 -16.37 1.65 -1.29
CA GLU A 127 -17.06 2.86 -1.77
C GLU A 127 -18.59 2.65 -1.90
N SER A 128 -19.04 1.48 -2.38
CA SER A 128 -20.47 1.16 -2.46
C SER A 128 -21.18 1.10 -1.10
N ARG A 129 -20.42 1.00 0.00
CA ARG A 129 -20.92 0.94 1.38
C ARG A 129 -20.76 2.27 2.12
N ARG A 130 -20.41 3.35 1.41
CA ARG A 130 -20.14 4.70 1.95
C ARG A 130 -21.12 5.12 3.05
N ASP A 131 -22.43 5.10 2.78
CA ASP A 131 -23.44 5.61 3.72
C ASP A 131 -23.55 4.80 5.01
N VAL A 132 -23.21 3.51 4.94
CA VAL A 132 -23.17 2.63 6.11
C VAL A 132 -21.91 2.89 6.91
N LEU A 133 -20.75 2.99 6.24
CA LEU A 133 -19.45 3.21 6.87
C LEU A 133 -19.35 4.59 7.53
N LEU A 134 -19.95 5.63 6.95
CA LEU A 134 -19.99 6.98 7.54
C LEU A 134 -20.65 7.04 8.93
N LYS A 135 -21.44 6.03 9.31
CA LYS A 135 -22.04 5.93 10.65
C LYS A 135 -21.05 5.43 11.72
N ASN A 136 -19.93 4.83 11.31
CA ASN A 136 -18.95 4.31 12.24
C ASN A 136 -18.10 5.44 12.86
N PRO A 137 -17.73 5.35 14.15
CA PRO A 137 -16.84 6.31 14.79
C PRO A 137 -15.48 6.42 14.09
N GLY A 138 -15.03 7.65 13.85
CA GLY A 138 -13.74 7.93 13.20
C GLY A 138 -13.82 8.03 11.68
N ASN A 139 -15.02 7.92 11.11
CA ASN A 139 -15.28 8.29 9.72
C ASN A 139 -15.97 9.64 9.65
N MET A 140 -15.72 10.38 8.57
CA MET A 140 -16.31 11.68 8.31
C MET A 140 -16.49 11.92 6.82
N LEU A 141 -17.31 12.90 6.51
CA LEU A 141 -17.57 13.37 5.16
C LEU A 141 -17.01 14.79 5.02
N LEU A 142 -16.07 14.97 4.10
CA LEU A 142 -15.53 16.28 3.72
C LEU A 142 -16.05 16.65 2.33
N GLU A 143 -17.01 17.58 2.28
CA GLU A 143 -17.81 17.84 1.08
C GLU A 143 -18.45 16.53 0.57
N ASP A 144 -18.04 16.01 -0.59
CA ASP A 144 -18.48 14.72 -1.12
C ASP A 144 -17.49 13.57 -0.87
N LEU A 145 -16.32 13.85 -0.29
CA LEU A 145 -15.28 12.85 -0.05
C LEU A 145 -15.46 12.18 1.32
N ALA A 146 -15.81 10.90 1.32
CA ALA A 146 -15.85 10.11 2.53
C ALA A 146 -14.45 9.66 2.93
N LEU A 147 -14.06 9.88 4.19
CA LEU A 147 -12.73 9.54 4.69
C LEU A 147 -12.79 9.03 6.13
N GLY A 148 -11.75 8.31 6.54
CA GLY A 148 -11.67 7.73 7.88
C GLY A 148 -11.06 6.33 7.86
N LYS A 149 -11.17 5.65 9.01
CA LYS A 149 -10.51 4.36 9.25
C LYS A 149 -11.01 3.23 8.34
N ASP A 150 -12.27 3.30 7.90
CA ASP A 150 -12.88 2.25 7.08
C ASP A 150 -12.87 2.55 5.58
N PHE A 151 -12.37 3.73 5.18
CA PHE A 151 -12.27 4.13 3.77
C PHE A 151 -10.88 3.86 3.21
N PRO A 152 -10.73 3.76 1.88
CA PRO A 152 -9.42 3.69 1.26
C PRO A 152 -8.55 4.89 1.60
N MET A 153 -7.25 4.71 1.45
CA MET A 153 -6.30 5.82 1.55
C MET A 153 -6.68 6.91 0.55
N ARG A 154 -6.85 8.14 1.04
CA ARG A 154 -7.07 9.31 0.20
C ARG A 154 -5.73 9.95 -0.18
N ILE A 155 -5.64 10.42 -1.42
CA ILE A 155 -4.44 11.04 -1.95
C ILE A 155 -4.61 12.55 -1.90
N ILE A 156 -3.72 13.21 -1.14
CA ILE A 156 -3.60 14.66 -1.11
C ILE A 156 -2.41 15.05 -1.98
N ALA A 157 -2.63 15.88 -3.01
CA ALA A 157 -1.58 16.34 -3.91
C ALA A 157 -1.31 17.83 -3.72
N GLU A 158 -0.06 18.15 -3.38
CA GLU A 158 0.36 19.51 -3.04
C GLU A 158 0.80 20.31 -4.27
N ILE A 159 0.27 21.53 -4.38
CA ILE A 159 0.80 22.61 -5.22
C ILE A 159 1.75 23.43 -4.36
N VAL A 160 3.04 23.16 -4.51
CA VAL A 160 4.12 23.79 -3.75
C VAL A 160 4.24 25.27 -4.11
N ASP A 161 4.45 26.12 -3.11
CA ASP A 161 4.67 27.57 -3.24
C ASP A 161 3.63 28.26 -4.15
N ALA A 162 2.35 27.92 -3.98
CA ALA A 162 1.25 28.47 -4.78
C ALA A 162 1.24 30.00 -4.91
N PRO A 163 1.68 30.81 -3.90
CA PRO A 163 1.78 32.26 -4.05
C PRO A 163 2.75 32.75 -5.13
N LEU A 164 3.72 31.93 -5.54
CA LEU A 164 4.67 32.24 -6.62
C LEU A 164 4.14 31.89 -8.01
N LEU A 165 3.09 31.05 -8.07
CA LEU A 165 2.50 30.58 -9.30
C LEU A 165 1.38 31.51 -9.78
N SER A 166 1.27 31.66 -11.09
CA SER A 166 0.11 32.29 -11.72
C SER A 166 -1.14 31.43 -11.55
N THR A 167 -2.32 32.05 -11.65
CA THR A 167 -3.61 31.35 -11.60
C THR A 167 -3.68 30.20 -12.63
N ASN A 168 -3.13 30.39 -13.82
CA ASN A 168 -3.19 29.40 -14.89
C ASN A 168 -2.29 28.19 -14.62
N GLU A 169 -1.12 28.42 -14.01
CA GLU A 169 -0.23 27.34 -13.55
C GLU A 169 -0.88 26.52 -12.44
N ILE A 170 -1.48 27.18 -11.43
CA ILE A 170 -2.23 26.52 -10.36
C ILE A 170 -3.36 25.66 -10.94
N GLN A 171 -4.13 26.20 -11.88
CA GLN A 171 -5.21 25.47 -12.55
C GLN A 171 -4.72 24.27 -13.34
N THR A 172 -3.58 24.40 -14.03
CA THR A 172 -2.98 23.32 -14.82
C THR A 172 -2.53 22.18 -13.91
N LEU A 173 -1.86 22.50 -12.80
CA LEU A 173 -1.43 21.53 -11.80
C LEU A 173 -2.61 20.84 -11.13
N ALA A 174 -3.63 21.60 -10.69
CA ALA A 174 -4.82 21.04 -10.07
C ALA A 174 -5.53 20.01 -10.97
N LYS A 175 -5.73 20.35 -12.25
CA LYS A 175 -6.29 19.40 -13.24
C LYS A 175 -5.42 18.17 -13.41
N HIS A 176 -4.10 18.36 -13.51
CA HIS A 176 -3.16 17.26 -13.68
C HIS A 176 -3.21 16.29 -12.49
N PHE A 177 -3.23 16.81 -11.26
CA PHE A 177 -3.28 16.00 -10.05
C PHE A 177 -4.59 15.24 -9.90
N VAL A 178 -5.74 15.89 -10.14
CA VAL A 178 -7.04 15.18 -10.10
C VAL A 178 -7.12 14.11 -11.18
N ASN A 179 -6.67 14.39 -12.40
CA ASN A 179 -6.59 13.38 -13.47
C ASN A 179 -5.63 12.23 -13.15
N SER A 180 -4.68 12.45 -12.25
CA SER A 180 -3.74 11.44 -11.77
C SER A 180 -4.25 10.69 -10.52
N GLY A 181 -5.45 11.01 -10.02
CA GLY A 181 -6.09 10.33 -8.90
C GLY A 181 -6.00 11.04 -7.55
N ALA A 182 -5.67 12.34 -7.51
CA ALA A 182 -5.74 13.10 -6.27
C ALA A 182 -7.20 13.27 -5.81
N ASP A 183 -7.47 12.91 -4.56
CA ASP A 183 -8.77 13.09 -3.91
C ASP A 183 -8.92 14.49 -3.29
N ILE A 184 -7.81 15.15 -2.97
CA ILE A 184 -7.73 16.49 -2.37
C ILE A 184 -6.55 17.24 -3.01
N ILE A 185 -6.74 18.52 -3.30
CA ILE A 185 -5.64 19.41 -3.70
C ILE A 185 -5.19 20.22 -2.48
N ASP A 186 -3.91 20.15 -2.16
CA ASP A 186 -3.30 20.95 -1.11
C ASP A 186 -2.58 22.16 -1.71
N VAL A 187 -2.82 23.33 -1.12
CA VAL A 187 -2.26 24.61 -1.55
C VAL A 187 -1.17 25.00 -0.57
N GLY A 188 0.08 24.75 -0.96
CA GLY A 188 1.26 25.05 -0.16
C GLY A 188 1.57 26.54 -0.15
N MET A 189 1.55 27.16 1.03
CA MET A 189 1.95 28.54 1.24
C MET A 189 3.43 28.65 1.59
N ILE A 190 3.99 29.86 1.46
CA ILE A 190 5.41 30.11 1.74
C ILE A 190 5.63 30.28 3.24
N ALA A 191 6.52 29.46 3.81
CA ALA A 191 6.87 29.54 5.22
C ALA A 191 7.50 30.90 5.59
N GLY A 192 7.07 31.48 6.70
CA GLY A 192 7.61 32.75 7.23
C GLY A 192 7.03 34.01 6.59
N GLU A 193 6.13 33.88 5.60
CA GLU A 193 5.43 34.99 4.98
C GLU A 193 3.96 35.11 5.44
N CYS A 194 3.28 36.16 4.99
CA CYS A 194 1.87 36.41 5.29
C CYS A 194 1.17 37.00 4.06
N ARG A 195 0.66 36.14 3.19
CA ARG A 195 0.05 36.46 1.89
C ARG A 195 -1.40 35.96 1.79
N PRO A 196 -2.33 36.47 2.64
CA PRO A 196 -3.71 35.99 2.66
C PRO A 196 -4.46 36.19 1.34
N GLY A 197 -4.13 37.23 0.57
CA GLY A 197 -4.71 37.45 -0.75
C GLY A 197 -4.28 36.39 -1.78
N ASP A 198 -3.06 35.88 -1.67
CA ASP A 198 -2.59 34.79 -2.54
C ASP A 198 -3.19 33.45 -2.15
N ALA A 199 -3.39 33.19 -0.86
CA ALA A 199 -4.15 32.02 -0.39
C ALA A 199 -5.57 32.02 -0.97
N GLU A 200 -6.29 33.15 -0.84
CA GLU A 200 -7.64 33.31 -1.40
C GLU A 200 -7.65 33.11 -2.92
N ARG A 201 -6.66 33.68 -3.64
CA ARG A 201 -6.50 33.53 -5.10
C ARG A 201 -6.24 32.08 -5.49
N ALA A 202 -5.33 31.40 -4.80
CA ALA A 202 -4.94 30.03 -5.12
C ALA A 202 -6.09 29.05 -4.91
N VAL A 203 -6.80 29.12 -3.78
CA VAL A 203 -7.98 28.28 -3.51
C VAL A 203 -9.06 28.50 -4.59
N LYS A 204 -9.35 29.77 -4.94
CA LYS A 204 -10.29 30.08 -6.04
C LYS A 204 -9.83 29.51 -7.37
N ALA A 205 -8.53 29.60 -7.67
CA ALA A 205 -7.97 29.07 -8.91
C ALA A 205 -8.21 27.55 -9.01
N VAL A 206 -7.96 26.81 -7.93
CA VAL A 206 -8.22 25.36 -7.86
C VAL A 206 -9.71 25.05 -8.03
N LYS A 207 -10.59 25.66 -7.21
CA LYS A 207 -12.04 25.39 -7.24
C LYS A 207 -12.73 25.75 -8.56
N GLN A 208 -12.14 26.62 -9.37
CA GLN A 208 -12.67 26.95 -10.71
C GLN A 208 -12.53 25.81 -11.72
N VAL A 209 -11.64 24.84 -11.49
CA VAL A 209 -11.28 23.84 -12.51
C VAL A 209 -11.43 22.39 -12.07
N VAL A 210 -11.54 22.13 -10.77
CA VAL A 210 -11.74 20.78 -10.21
C VAL A 210 -12.78 20.82 -9.10
N ASN A 211 -13.44 19.67 -8.86
CA ASN A 211 -14.49 19.50 -7.87
C ASN A 211 -14.06 18.54 -6.75
N VAL A 212 -12.87 18.77 -6.19
CA VAL A 212 -12.33 18.04 -5.04
C VAL A 212 -12.08 19.02 -3.90
N PRO A 213 -12.09 18.56 -2.64
CA PRO A 213 -11.75 19.41 -1.51
C PRO A 213 -10.38 20.06 -1.66
N VAL A 214 -10.25 21.26 -1.09
CA VAL A 214 -8.99 22.00 -1.08
C VAL A 214 -8.47 22.10 0.35
N SER A 215 -7.22 21.69 0.55
CA SER A 215 -6.45 21.91 1.77
C SER A 215 -5.54 23.13 1.59
N ILE A 216 -5.27 23.84 2.68
CA ILE A 216 -4.37 25.01 2.69
C ILE A 216 -3.27 24.69 3.69
N ASP A 217 -2.06 24.47 3.20
CA ASP A 217 -0.90 24.24 4.05
C ASP A 217 -0.23 25.58 4.39
N THR A 218 -0.47 26.04 5.62
CA THR A 218 0.09 27.29 6.15
C THR A 218 0.20 27.26 7.67
N PHE A 219 1.24 27.89 8.20
CA PHE A 219 1.36 28.20 9.62
C PHE A 219 0.72 29.55 10.01
N ASN A 220 0.22 30.32 9.04
CA ASN A 220 -0.30 31.67 9.26
C ASN A 220 -1.83 31.69 9.32
N PRO A 221 -2.44 32.07 10.47
CA PRO A 221 -3.90 32.09 10.61
C PRO A 221 -4.62 33.03 9.62
N LYS A 222 -3.97 34.09 9.14
CA LYS A 222 -4.56 35.01 8.17
C LYS A 222 -4.67 34.37 6.79
N GLU A 223 -3.67 33.57 6.40
CA GLU A 223 -3.71 32.81 5.14
C GLU A 223 -4.77 31.72 5.19
N ALA A 224 -4.83 30.99 6.30
CA ALA A 224 -5.87 30.00 6.54
C ALA A 224 -7.28 30.63 6.44
N ALA A 225 -7.49 31.79 7.09
CA ALA A 225 -8.76 32.52 7.00
C ALA A 225 -9.08 33.01 5.57
N GLY A 226 -8.05 33.45 4.82
CA GLY A 226 -8.21 33.85 3.42
C GLY A 226 -8.63 32.70 2.52
N GLY A 227 -8.03 31.53 2.71
CA GLY A 227 -8.40 30.34 1.95
C GLY A 227 -9.79 29.79 2.33
N VAL A 228 -10.14 29.70 3.61
CA VAL A 228 -11.49 29.28 4.06
C VAL A 228 -12.59 30.19 3.49
N LYS A 229 -12.30 31.50 3.34
CA LYS A 229 -13.24 32.44 2.72
C LYS A 229 -13.43 32.18 1.22
N ALA A 230 -12.43 31.64 0.54
CA ALA A 230 -12.50 31.30 -0.88
C ALA A 230 -13.30 30.03 -1.18
N GLY A 231 -13.64 29.25 -0.15
CA GLY A 231 -14.24 27.92 -0.24
C GLY A 231 -13.20 26.91 0.19
#